data_AF-A0A8D1ZH61-F1
#
_entry.id   AF-A0A8D1ZH61-F1
#
_cell.length_a   1.000
_cell.length_b   1.000
_cell.length_c   1.000
_cell.angle_alpha   90.00
_cell.angle_beta   90.00
_cell.angle_gamma   90.00
#
_symmetry.space_group_name_H-M   'P 1'
#
loop_
_entity.id
_entity.type
_entity.pdbx_description
1 polymer ?
#
loop_
_entity_poly.entity_id
_entity_poly.type
_entity_poly.pdbx_seq_one_letter_code
_entity_poly.pdbx_strand_id
1 'polypeptide(L)'
;MLQHSKVKGPSVGLLGFSKGGDLCLSMASFLKGITATVVINACVANTIAPLRYKDMIIPHLSSDPWKYTINESGFLNLMDIWNNPLEKPNQQSLIPLEKAQGPFLFIVGMDDHNWKSEFYAHVASERLQAHGKDRPQIIYYPGTGHCIDPPYFPLCRASVHAVLDQPIFYGGEPKAHSRAQVDAWRQIQTFFHKHLNGKKSVKPSKL
;
A
#
# COMPACT_ATOMS: atom_id res chain seq x y z
N MET A 1 0.81 -3.23 21.02
CA MET A 1 1.25 -1.82 20.84
C MET A 1 0.55 -0.85 21.79
N LEU A 2 -0.77 -0.62 21.68
CA LEU A 2 -1.46 0.43 22.46
C LEU A 2 -1.48 0.24 23.99
N GLN A 3 -1.26 -0.98 24.48
CA GLN A 3 -1.15 -1.26 25.91
C GLN A 3 0.25 -1.00 26.48
N HIS A 4 1.24 -0.68 25.64
CA HIS A 4 2.62 -0.50 26.08
C HIS A 4 2.83 0.92 26.65
N SER A 5 3.37 1.02 27.87
CA SER A 5 3.51 2.29 28.60
C SER A 5 4.34 3.37 27.89
N LYS A 6 5.28 2.97 27.03
CA LYS A 6 6.09 3.90 26.22
C LYS A 6 5.46 4.32 24.89
N VAL A 7 4.26 3.83 24.56
CA VAL A 7 3.50 4.26 23.38
C VAL A 7 2.52 5.35 23.79
N LYS A 8 2.67 6.55 23.21
CA LYS A 8 1.86 7.73 23.57
C LYS A 8 0.34 7.49 23.47
N GLY A 9 -0.12 6.72 22.48
CA GLY A 9 -1.54 6.48 22.25
C GLY A 9 -2.34 7.76 21.93
N PRO A 10 -3.69 7.71 21.89
CA PRO A 10 -4.57 6.56 22.16
C PRO A 10 -4.71 5.58 20.98
N SER A 11 -4.05 5.88 19.87
CA SER A 11 -4.14 5.16 18.59
C SER A 11 -2.76 5.08 17.93
N VAL A 12 -2.63 4.25 16.89
CA VAL A 12 -1.37 4.02 16.16
C VAL A 12 -1.43 4.51 14.72
N GLY A 13 -0.26 4.77 14.14
CA GLY A 13 -0.09 4.82 12.69
C GLY A 13 0.26 3.45 12.13
N LEU A 14 -0.07 3.21 10.87
CA LEU A 14 0.29 1.99 10.14
C LEU A 14 1.21 2.35 8.97
N LEU A 15 2.28 1.59 8.78
CA LEU A 15 3.17 1.68 7.62
C LEU A 15 3.26 0.29 7.00
N GLY A 16 2.88 0.17 5.73
CA GLY A 16 2.88 -1.11 5.01
C GLY A 16 3.50 -1.00 3.63
N PHE A 17 4.31 -1.99 3.27
CA PHE A 17 4.90 -2.13 1.94
C PHE A 17 4.34 -3.39 1.26
N SER A 18 4.04 -3.33 -0.03
CA SER A 18 3.58 -4.49 -0.80
C SER A 18 2.39 -5.16 -0.11
N LYS A 19 2.38 -6.47 0.12
CA LYS A 19 1.31 -7.18 0.87
C LYS A 19 1.06 -6.56 2.25
N GLY A 20 2.09 -6.04 2.92
CA GLY A 20 1.91 -5.29 4.15
C GLY A 20 1.05 -4.03 3.99
N GLY A 21 1.08 -3.40 2.81
CA GLY A 21 0.23 -2.27 2.45
C GLY A 21 -1.25 -2.65 2.39
N ASP A 22 -1.61 -3.73 1.69
CA ASP A 22 -3.01 -4.18 1.62
C ASP A 22 -3.56 -4.60 3.00
N LEU A 23 -2.69 -5.15 3.86
CA LEU A 23 -3.03 -5.45 5.25
C LEU A 23 -3.23 -4.17 6.06
N CYS A 24 -2.40 -3.14 5.88
CA CYS A 24 -2.57 -1.84 6.54
C CYS A 24 -3.89 -1.16 6.12
N LEU A 25 -4.24 -1.22 4.84
CA LEU A 25 -5.53 -0.73 4.34
C LEU A 25 -6.69 -1.50 4.98
N SER A 26 -6.60 -2.83 5.02
CA SER A 26 -7.63 -3.67 5.65
C SER A 26 -7.78 -3.38 7.15
N MET A 27 -6.66 -3.27 7.87
CA MET A 27 -6.67 -2.88 9.28
C MET A 27 -7.35 -1.51 9.47
N ALA A 28 -7.01 -0.51 8.64
CA ALA A 28 -7.61 0.81 8.71
C ALA A 28 -9.12 0.81 8.46
N SER A 29 -9.60 -0.08 7.59
CA SER A 29 -11.03 -0.23 7.28
C SER A 29 -11.85 -0.93 8.36
N PHE A 30 -11.25 -1.87 9.12
CA PHE A 30 -12.01 -2.77 10.01
C PHE A 30 -11.68 -2.65 11.50
N LEU A 31 -10.50 -2.14 11.84
CA LEU A 31 -10.05 -2.02 13.23
C LEU A 31 -10.22 -0.59 13.75
N LYS A 32 -10.46 -0.49 15.06
CA LYS A 32 -10.46 0.79 15.77
C LYS A 32 -9.03 1.14 16.19
N GLY A 33 -8.80 2.42 16.49
CA GLY A 33 -7.52 2.88 17.06
C GLY A 33 -6.41 3.09 16.03
N ILE A 34 -6.76 3.32 14.77
CA ILE A 34 -5.82 3.68 13.70
C ILE A 34 -6.05 5.14 13.34
N THR A 35 -5.01 5.96 13.50
CA THR A 35 -5.08 7.42 13.24
C THR A 35 -4.70 7.77 11.82
N ALA A 36 -3.73 7.07 11.23
CA ALA A 36 -3.13 7.43 9.96
C ALA A 36 -2.46 6.21 9.33
N THR A 37 -2.51 6.11 8.01
CA THR A 37 -2.01 4.94 7.28
C THR A 37 -1.12 5.38 6.12
N VAL A 38 0.11 4.88 6.08
CA VAL A 38 1.03 5.05 4.95
C VAL A 38 1.22 3.70 4.27
N VAL A 39 1.09 3.69 2.95
CA VAL A 39 1.33 2.49 2.16
C VAL A 39 2.31 2.78 1.02
N ILE A 40 3.24 1.86 0.81
CA ILE A 40 4.28 1.93 -0.21
C ILE A 40 4.01 0.80 -1.21
N ASN A 41 3.83 1.15 -2.49
CA ASN A 41 3.61 0.20 -3.58
C ASN A 41 2.58 -0.87 -3.20
N ALA A 42 1.34 -0.43 -3.01
CA ALA A 42 0.30 -1.23 -2.39
C ALA A 42 -0.90 -1.53 -3.31
N CYS A 43 -1.45 -2.74 -3.20
CA CYS A 43 -2.71 -3.14 -3.81
C CYS A 43 -3.87 -2.72 -2.88
N VAL A 44 -4.96 -2.26 -3.49
CA VAL A 44 -6.17 -1.83 -2.79
C VAL A 44 -7.23 -2.94 -2.70
N ALA A 45 -6.90 -4.11 -3.24
CA ALA A 45 -7.64 -5.34 -3.08
C ALA A 45 -6.85 -6.31 -2.21
N ASN A 46 -7.55 -7.21 -1.52
CA ASN A 46 -6.90 -8.28 -0.77
C ASN A 46 -6.26 -9.28 -1.74
N THR A 47 -4.96 -9.52 -1.62
CA THR A 47 -4.21 -10.45 -2.49
C THR A 47 -3.78 -11.74 -1.76
N ILE A 48 -3.27 -12.73 -2.50
CA ILE A 48 -2.60 -13.96 -2.02
C ILE A 48 -3.54 -14.98 -1.35
N ALA A 49 -4.24 -14.61 -0.27
CA ALA A 49 -5.10 -15.51 0.49
C ALA A 49 -6.37 -14.79 0.97
N PRO A 50 -7.50 -15.49 1.17
CA PRO A 50 -8.70 -14.88 1.73
C PRO A 50 -8.43 -14.24 3.10
N LEU A 51 -8.78 -12.97 3.27
CA LEU A 51 -8.66 -12.27 4.54
C LEU A 51 -9.91 -12.51 5.38
N ARG A 52 -9.73 -12.97 6.62
CA ARG A 52 -10.82 -13.23 7.57
C ARG A 52 -10.75 -12.27 8.75
N TYR A 53 -11.88 -11.68 9.12
CA TYR A 53 -12.02 -10.90 10.35
C TYR A 53 -13.41 -11.13 10.95
N LYS A 54 -13.46 -11.86 12.07
CA LYS A 54 -14.72 -12.39 12.64
C LYS A 54 -15.48 -13.18 11.56
N ASP A 55 -16.75 -12.86 11.33
CA ASP A 55 -17.61 -13.51 10.33
C ASP A 55 -17.41 -12.96 8.91
N MET A 56 -16.59 -11.93 8.74
CA MET A 56 -16.32 -11.33 7.43
C MET A 56 -15.17 -12.05 6.72
N ILE A 57 -15.37 -12.32 5.43
CA ILE A 57 -14.34 -12.83 4.52
C ILE A 57 -14.22 -11.88 3.34
N ILE A 58 -13.02 -11.41 3.05
CA ILE A 58 -12.67 -10.75 1.79
C ILE A 58 -11.93 -11.79 0.94
N PRO A 59 -12.47 -12.21 -0.22
CA PRO A 59 -11.77 -13.14 -1.10
C PRO A 59 -10.44 -12.53 -1.57
N HIS A 60 -9.50 -13.39 -1.97
CA HIS A 60 -8.30 -12.91 -2.63
C HIS A 60 -8.64 -12.46 -4.05
N LEU A 61 -7.98 -11.42 -4.52
CA LEU A 61 -7.98 -11.01 -5.91
C LEU A 61 -7.43 -12.17 -6.74
N SER A 62 -8.20 -12.57 -7.75
CA SER A 62 -7.76 -13.62 -8.66
C SER A 62 -6.54 -13.16 -9.47
N SER A 63 -5.67 -14.11 -9.79
CA SER A 63 -4.52 -13.90 -10.67
C SER A 63 -4.51 -14.94 -11.78
N ASP A 64 -3.93 -14.57 -12.91
CA ASP A 64 -3.62 -15.46 -14.01
C ASP A 64 -2.08 -15.58 -14.11
N PRO A 65 -1.49 -16.66 -13.58
CA PRO A 65 -0.05 -16.81 -13.58
C PRO A 65 0.53 -16.83 -15.00
N TRP A 66 -0.24 -17.20 -16.03
CA TRP A 66 0.26 -17.26 -17.41
C TRP A 66 0.45 -15.89 -18.06
N LYS A 67 0.00 -14.81 -17.41
CA LYS A 67 0.21 -13.43 -17.88
C LYS A 67 1.54 -12.83 -17.45
N TYR A 68 2.43 -13.60 -16.80
CA TYR A 68 3.78 -13.10 -16.57
C TYR A 68 4.46 -12.80 -17.91
N THR A 69 5.36 -11.83 -17.90
CA THR A 69 6.27 -11.60 -19.02
C THR A 69 7.70 -11.89 -18.58
N ILE A 70 8.59 -12.12 -19.53
CA ILE A 70 10.02 -12.29 -19.26
C ILE A 70 10.73 -11.10 -19.90
N ASN A 71 11.54 -10.38 -19.13
CA ASN A 71 12.33 -9.28 -19.69
C ASN A 71 13.55 -9.79 -20.47
N GLU A 72 14.25 -8.89 -21.17
CA GLU A 72 15.43 -9.25 -21.99
C GLU A 72 16.55 -9.93 -21.19
N SER A 73 16.60 -9.73 -19.87
CA SER A 73 17.57 -10.34 -18.96
C SER A 73 17.11 -11.68 -18.36
N GLY A 74 15.94 -12.20 -18.78
CA GLY A 74 15.42 -13.49 -18.32
C GLY A 74 14.67 -13.46 -16.99
N PHE A 75 14.41 -12.28 -16.41
CA PHE A 75 13.66 -12.16 -15.16
C PHE A 75 12.15 -12.10 -15.43
N LEU A 76 11.37 -12.75 -14.55
CA LEU A 76 9.91 -12.70 -14.61
C LEU A 76 9.41 -11.32 -14.15
N ASN A 77 8.51 -10.75 -14.93
CA ASN A 77 7.75 -9.56 -14.59
C ASN A 77 6.31 -9.99 -14.27
N LEU A 78 5.87 -9.63 -13.07
CA LEU A 78 4.59 -10.07 -12.50
C LEU A 78 3.49 -9.00 -12.60
N MET A 79 3.79 -7.84 -13.19
CA MET A 79 2.88 -6.69 -13.22
C MET A 79 1.46 -7.03 -13.73
N ASP A 80 1.36 -7.93 -14.71
CA ASP A 80 0.10 -8.28 -15.38
C ASP A 80 -0.59 -9.55 -14.87
N ILE A 81 -0.02 -10.23 -13.85
CA ILE A 81 -0.63 -11.46 -13.34
C ILE A 81 -1.90 -11.19 -12.53
N TRP A 82 -2.01 -10.04 -11.89
CA TRP A 82 -3.16 -9.71 -11.04
C TRP A 82 -4.32 -9.21 -11.90
N ASN A 83 -5.50 -9.82 -11.74
CA ASN A 83 -6.68 -9.37 -12.46
C ASN A 83 -7.15 -7.99 -11.98
N ASN A 84 -7.96 -7.32 -12.79
CA ASN A 84 -8.46 -6.00 -12.43
C ASN A 84 -9.51 -6.11 -11.30
N PRO A 85 -9.29 -5.49 -10.13
CA PRO A 85 -10.23 -5.56 -9.01
C PRO A 85 -11.53 -4.77 -9.25
N LEU A 86 -11.60 -3.94 -10.29
CA LEU A 86 -12.82 -3.22 -10.65
C LEU A 86 -13.80 -4.06 -11.49
N GLU A 87 -13.35 -5.19 -12.05
CA GLU A 87 -14.21 -6.07 -12.83
C GLU A 87 -15.15 -6.88 -11.91
N LYS A 88 -16.40 -7.06 -12.34
CA LYS A 88 -17.47 -7.75 -11.56
C LYS A 88 -17.01 -8.99 -10.79
N PRO A 89 -16.28 -9.97 -11.36
CA PRO A 89 -15.86 -11.16 -10.61
C PRO A 89 -14.88 -10.86 -9.47
N ASN A 90 -14.15 -9.74 -9.52
CA ASN A 90 -13.07 -9.41 -8.59
C ASN A 90 -13.45 -8.32 -7.58
N GLN A 91 -14.56 -7.60 -7.78
CA GLN A 91 -14.97 -6.47 -6.94
C GLN A 91 -15.08 -6.81 -5.45
N GLN A 92 -15.41 -8.06 -5.11
CA GLN A 92 -15.50 -8.51 -3.72
C GLN A 92 -14.15 -8.52 -2.99
N SER A 93 -13.03 -8.54 -3.73
CA SER A 93 -11.68 -8.45 -3.15
C SER A 93 -11.28 -7.02 -2.75
N LEU A 94 -12.01 -5.99 -3.22
CA LEU A 94 -11.70 -4.60 -2.90
C LEU A 94 -11.82 -4.33 -1.40
N ILE A 95 -10.79 -3.71 -0.84
CA ILE A 95 -10.78 -3.30 0.56
C ILE A 95 -11.65 -2.05 0.68
N PRO A 96 -12.63 -2.00 1.61
CA PRO A 96 -13.55 -0.88 1.75
C PRO A 96 -12.87 0.31 2.46
N LEU A 97 -12.01 1.03 1.75
CA LEU A 97 -11.22 2.16 2.27
C LEU A 97 -12.10 3.28 2.87
N GLU A 98 -13.33 3.43 2.38
CA GLU A 98 -14.33 4.36 2.88
C GLU A 98 -14.72 4.12 4.35
N LYS A 99 -14.47 2.92 4.89
CA LYS A 99 -14.72 2.62 6.31
C LYS A 99 -13.63 3.16 7.23
N ALA A 100 -12.46 3.48 6.68
CA ALA A 100 -11.37 4.02 7.46
C ALA A 100 -11.67 5.45 7.96
N GLN A 101 -11.13 5.75 9.14
CA GLN A 101 -11.32 7.04 9.82
C GLN A 101 -10.14 8.00 9.61
N GLY A 102 -8.93 7.45 9.47
CA GLY A 102 -7.70 8.22 9.31
C GLY A 102 -7.38 8.55 7.85
N PRO A 103 -6.52 9.55 7.60
CA PRO A 103 -6.03 9.85 6.27
C PRO A 103 -5.04 8.79 5.78
N PHE A 104 -4.87 8.76 4.47
CA PHE A 104 -3.92 7.89 3.78
C PHE A 104 -2.82 8.69 3.09
N LEU A 105 -1.61 8.14 3.11
CA LEU A 105 -0.52 8.51 2.21
C LEU A 105 -0.13 7.29 1.38
N PHE A 106 -0.19 7.42 0.06
CA PHE A 106 0.31 6.43 -0.89
C PHE A 106 1.65 6.91 -1.44
N ILE A 107 2.66 6.04 -1.35
CA ILE A 107 3.96 6.21 -1.97
C ILE A 107 4.05 5.19 -3.11
N VAL A 108 4.27 5.67 -4.32
CA VAL A 108 4.17 4.88 -5.55
C VAL A 108 5.47 5.00 -6.34
N GLY A 109 6.10 3.86 -6.59
CA GLY A 109 7.11 3.69 -7.62
C GLY A 109 6.42 3.51 -8.97
N MET A 110 6.76 4.37 -9.94
CA MET A 110 6.16 4.35 -11.28
C MET A 110 6.76 3.27 -12.19
N ASP A 111 7.84 2.63 -11.74
CA ASP A 111 8.52 1.52 -12.42
C ASP A 111 8.34 0.22 -11.61
N ASP A 112 7.22 0.07 -10.90
CA ASP A 112 6.89 -1.13 -10.13
C ASP A 112 6.46 -2.26 -11.07
N HIS A 113 7.29 -3.31 -11.12
CA HIS A 113 7.07 -4.51 -11.94
C HIS A 113 6.45 -5.69 -11.19
N ASN A 114 6.09 -5.50 -9.92
CA ASN A 114 5.32 -6.48 -9.17
C ASN A 114 3.85 -6.14 -9.25
N TRP A 115 3.50 -4.90 -8.90
CA TRP A 115 2.13 -4.43 -8.72
C TRP A 115 1.85 -3.24 -9.62
N LYS A 116 0.60 -3.10 -10.08
CA LYS A 116 0.12 -1.89 -10.76
C LYS A 116 -0.14 -0.76 -9.74
N SER A 117 0.89 -0.39 -9.00
CA SER A 117 0.83 0.49 -7.83
C SER A 117 0.22 1.87 -8.14
N GLU A 118 0.54 2.45 -9.29
CA GLU A 118 -0.11 3.70 -9.78
C GLU A 118 -1.61 3.52 -9.96
N PHE A 119 -2.01 2.48 -10.70
CA PHE A 119 -3.42 2.18 -10.93
C PHE A 119 -4.17 1.96 -9.61
N TYR A 120 -3.59 1.21 -8.68
CA TYR A 120 -4.22 0.97 -7.37
C TYR A 120 -4.35 2.26 -6.55
N ALA A 121 -3.36 3.15 -6.55
CA ALA A 121 -3.47 4.44 -5.89
C ALA A 121 -4.57 5.32 -6.50
N HIS A 122 -4.75 5.28 -7.82
CA HIS A 122 -5.86 5.95 -8.49
C HIS A 122 -7.22 5.37 -8.07
N VAL A 123 -7.36 4.04 -8.05
CA VAL A 123 -8.58 3.34 -7.57
C VAL A 123 -8.91 3.74 -6.13
N ALA A 124 -7.91 3.83 -5.24
CA ALA A 124 -8.13 4.30 -3.86
C ALA A 124 -8.67 5.73 -3.83
N SER A 125 -8.08 6.64 -4.61
CA SER A 125 -8.50 8.04 -4.68
C SER A 125 -9.96 8.16 -5.13
N GLU A 126 -10.33 7.48 -6.23
CA GLU A 126 -11.69 7.51 -6.76
C GLU A 126 -12.69 6.90 -5.79
N ARG A 127 -12.35 5.76 -5.17
CA ARG A 127 -13.23 5.09 -4.20
C ARG A 127 -13.49 5.96 -2.98
N LEU A 128 -12.47 6.61 -2.42
CA LEU A 128 -12.61 7.49 -1.26
C LEU A 128 -13.49 8.70 -1.59
N GLN A 129 -13.24 9.38 -2.71
CA GLN A 129 -14.01 10.54 -3.15
C GLN A 129 -15.48 10.17 -3.44
N ALA A 130 -15.74 9.04 -4.09
CA ALA A 130 -17.08 8.55 -4.37
C ALA A 130 -17.93 8.29 -3.11
N HIS A 131 -17.28 8.09 -1.95
CA HIS A 131 -17.93 7.91 -0.65
C HIS A 131 -17.81 9.15 0.26
N GLY A 132 -17.48 10.32 -0.30
CA GLY A 132 -17.43 11.59 0.43
C GLY A 132 -16.26 11.70 1.42
N LYS A 133 -15.20 10.92 1.23
CA LYS A 133 -13.95 11.04 2.00
C LYS A 133 -12.99 12.00 1.33
N ASP A 134 -12.11 12.59 2.14
CA ASP A 134 -11.02 13.41 1.64
C ASP A 134 -10.12 12.60 0.68
N ARG A 135 -9.62 13.28 -0.35
CA ARG A 135 -8.67 12.68 -1.29
C ARG A 135 -7.39 12.28 -0.55
N PRO A 136 -6.86 11.06 -0.76
CA PRO A 136 -5.61 10.65 -0.13
C PRO A 136 -4.44 11.46 -0.70
N GLN A 137 -3.39 11.63 0.10
CA GLN A 137 -2.12 12.13 -0.42
C GLN A 137 -1.48 10.99 -1.23
N ILE A 138 -1.02 11.28 -2.45
CA ILE A 138 -0.32 10.32 -3.30
C ILE A 138 0.95 10.97 -3.81
N ILE A 139 2.07 10.26 -3.70
CA ILE A 139 3.38 10.71 -4.20
C ILE A 139 3.88 9.67 -5.19
N TYR A 140 4.13 10.11 -6.41
CA TYR A 140 4.62 9.29 -7.51
C TYR A 140 6.11 9.56 -7.73
N TYR A 141 6.90 8.49 -7.80
CA TYR A 141 8.34 8.55 -8.04
C TYR A 141 8.68 7.88 -9.39
N PRO A 142 9.00 8.66 -10.44
CA PRO A 142 9.50 8.14 -11.71
C PRO A 142 10.78 7.31 -11.55
N GLY A 143 10.93 6.25 -12.36
CA GLY A 143 12.13 5.40 -12.35
C GLY A 143 12.40 4.69 -11.02
N THR A 144 11.35 4.49 -10.22
CA THR A 144 11.43 3.86 -8.89
C THR A 144 10.62 2.57 -8.92
N GLY A 145 11.26 1.46 -8.55
CA GLY A 145 10.68 0.13 -8.57
C GLY A 145 9.87 -0.21 -7.33
N HIS A 146 9.61 -1.51 -7.17
CA HIS A 146 8.79 -2.05 -6.10
C HIS A 146 9.41 -1.81 -4.70
N CYS A 147 10.69 -2.14 -4.51
CA CYS A 147 11.33 -2.13 -3.17
C CYS A 147 11.81 -0.72 -2.75
N ILE A 148 10.91 0.14 -2.26
CA ILE A 148 11.28 1.46 -1.71
C ILE A 148 11.67 1.31 -0.23
N ASP A 149 12.91 0.86 -0.03
CA ASP A 149 13.53 0.69 1.29
C ASP A 149 13.91 2.02 1.98
N PRO A 150 14.35 2.00 3.25
CA PRO A 150 14.92 3.17 3.91
C PRO A 150 16.11 3.77 3.12
N PRO A 151 16.47 5.05 3.39
CA PRO A 151 17.49 5.75 2.63
C PRO A 151 18.82 5.00 2.54
N TYR A 152 19.41 5.02 1.35
CA TYR A 152 20.72 4.43 1.03
C TYR A 152 20.79 2.91 1.02
N PHE A 153 19.67 2.20 1.17
CA PHE A 153 19.62 0.79 0.83
C PHE A 153 19.90 0.60 -0.68
N PRO A 154 20.80 -0.32 -1.05
CA PRO A 154 21.11 -0.54 -2.46
C PRO A 154 19.89 -1.09 -3.19
N LEU A 155 19.67 -0.60 -4.42
CA LEU A 155 18.58 -1.08 -5.26
C LEU A 155 18.75 -2.57 -5.60
N CYS A 156 17.77 -3.37 -5.21
CA CYS A 156 17.61 -4.75 -5.68
C CYS A 156 16.64 -4.76 -6.89
N ARG A 157 17.20 -4.80 -8.11
CA ARG A 157 16.38 -4.81 -9.34
C ARG A 157 15.73 -6.16 -9.62
N ALA A 158 16.35 -7.24 -9.16
CA ALA A 158 15.82 -8.59 -9.28
C ALA A 158 16.38 -9.49 -8.18
N SER A 159 15.60 -10.48 -7.75
CA SER A 159 16.03 -11.54 -6.84
C SER A 159 15.12 -12.77 -6.98
N VAL A 160 15.54 -13.89 -6.38
CA VAL A 160 14.67 -15.06 -6.27
C VAL A 160 13.60 -14.78 -5.22
N HIS A 161 12.35 -14.77 -5.64
CA HIS A 161 11.23 -14.48 -4.76
C HIS A 161 11.00 -15.63 -3.79
N ALA A 162 11.17 -15.36 -2.49
CA ALA A 162 11.21 -16.38 -1.43
C ALA A 162 10.01 -17.35 -1.40
N VAL A 163 8.82 -16.93 -1.87
CA VAL A 163 7.62 -17.78 -1.90
C VAL A 163 7.45 -18.51 -3.24
N LEU A 164 7.89 -17.90 -4.35
CA LEU A 164 7.66 -18.45 -5.69
C LEU A 164 8.85 -19.30 -6.15
N ASP A 165 10.02 -19.12 -5.54
CA ASP A 165 11.29 -19.70 -5.97
C ASP A 165 11.60 -19.40 -7.45
N GLN A 166 11.26 -18.18 -7.88
CA GLN A 166 11.44 -17.71 -9.26
C GLN A 166 12.18 -16.37 -9.28
N PRO A 167 12.98 -16.08 -10.32
CA PRO A 167 13.75 -14.85 -10.43
C PRO A 167 12.84 -13.70 -10.91
N ILE A 168 12.42 -12.83 -9.98
CA ILE A 168 11.46 -11.75 -10.24
C ILE A 168 12.18 -10.42 -10.45
N PHE A 169 11.72 -9.63 -11.40
CA PHE A 169 12.13 -8.25 -11.63
C PHE A 169 11.25 -7.27 -10.84
N TYR A 170 11.88 -6.36 -10.10
CA TYR A 170 11.21 -5.37 -9.25
C TYR A 170 11.21 -3.95 -9.85
N GLY A 171 11.97 -3.71 -10.92
CA GLY A 171 12.14 -2.39 -11.52
C GLY A 171 13.07 -1.46 -10.76
N GLY A 172 13.09 -0.20 -11.18
CA GLY A 172 13.87 0.89 -10.61
C GLY A 172 15.17 1.19 -11.38
N GLU A 173 15.51 2.48 -11.40
CA GLU A 173 16.76 3.02 -11.91
C GLU A 173 17.62 3.55 -10.74
N PRO A 174 18.89 3.14 -10.59
CA PRO A 174 19.66 3.36 -9.36
C PRO A 174 19.64 4.80 -8.81
N LYS A 175 19.80 5.78 -9.70
CA LYS A 175 19.83 7.22 -9.32
C LYS A 175 18.44 7.76 -8.95
N ALA A 176 17.40 7.34 -9.66
CA ALA A 176 16.04 7.80 -9.39
C ALA A 176 15.50 7.14 -8.11
N HIS A 177 15.69 5.83 -8.00
CA HIS A 177 15.24 5.02 -6.87
C HIS A 177 15.88 5.45 -5.55
N SER A 178 17.19 5.69 -5.53
CA SER A 178 17.89 6.17 -4.32
C SER A 178 17.38 7.54 -3.86
N ARG A 179 17.06 8.45 -4.79
CA ARG A 179 16.45 9.75 -4.45
C ARG A 179 15.02 9.59 -3.92
N ALA A 180 14.25 8.68 -4.51
CA ALA A 180 12.90 8.37 -4.05
C ALA A 180 12.89 7.80 -2.63
N GLN A 181 13.80 6.89 -2.27
CA GLN A 181 13.93 6.38 -0.90
C GLN A 181 14.20 7.50 0.12
N VAL A 182 15.11 8.43 -0.20
CA VAL A 182 15.43 9.58 0.67
C VAL A 182 14.21 10.48 0.87
N ASP A 183 13.49 10.80 -0.20
CA ASP A 183 12.31 11.65 -0.10
C ASP A 183 11.15 10.93 0.59
N ALA A 184 10.82 9.70 0.19
CA ALA A 184 9.77 8.88 0.77
C ALA A 184 9.94 8.76 2.29
N TRP A 185 11.16 8.54 2.78
CA TRP A 185 11.45 8.52 4.20
C TRP A 185 11.05 9.82 4.92
N ARG A 186 11.41 10.98 4.36
CA ARG A 186 11.03 12.29 4.91
C ARG A 186 9.52 12.52 4.85
N GLN A 187 8.86 12.09 3.78
CA GLN A 187 7.40 12.20 3.62
C GLN A 187 6.67 11.35 4.65
N ILE A 188 7.12 10.11 4.88
CA ILE A 188 6.59 9.21 5.93
C ILE A 188 6.71 9.85 7.30
N GLN A 189 7.90 10.35 7.65
CA GLN A 189 8.14 11.01 8.94
C GLN A 189 7.25 12.25 9.11
N THR A 190 7.17 13.11 8.09
CA THR A 190 6.35 14.32 8.10
C THR A 190 4.86 13.98 8.28
N PHE A 191 4.37 12.99 7.54
CA PHE A 191 2.99 12.53 7.61
C PHE A 191 2.64 11.98 9.00
N PHE A 192 3.49 11.12 9.58
CA PHE A 192 3.22 10.59 10.91
C PHE A 192 3.37 11.63 12.00
N HIS A 193 4.36 12.54 11.93
CA HIS A 193 4.46 13.63 12.90
C HIS A 193 3.21 14.51 12.87
N LYS A 194 2.70 14.86 11.69
CA LYS A 194 1.46 15.64 11.55
C LYS A 194 0.26 14.96 12.22
N HIS A 195 0.04 13.67 11.96
CA HIS A 195 -1.20 12.99 12.36
C HIS A 195 -1.13 12.30 13.73
N LEU A 196 0.05 11.88 14.18
CA LEU A 196 0.23 11.19 15.47
C LEU A 196 0.63 12.13 16.61
N ASN A 197 1.23 13.30 16.31
CA ASN A 197 1.58 14.27 17.35
C ASN A 197 0.50 15.32 17.61
N GLY A 198 -0.53 15.43 16.77
CA GLY A 198 -1.62 16.39 16.93
C GLY A 198 -2.49 16.13 18.16
N LYS A 199 -2.82 17.19 18.91
CA LYS A 199 -3.95 17.17 19.85
C LYS A 199 -5.23 16.95 19.03
N LYS A 200 -6.07 15.99 19.41
CA LYS A 200 -7.36 15.74 18.74
C LYS A 200 -8.11 17.06 18.57
N SER A 201 -8.48 17.43 17.34
CA SER A 201 -9.59 18.35 17.15
C SER A 201 -10.85 17.61 17.60
N VAL A 202 -11.30 17.92 18.80
CA VAL A 202 -12.61 17.50 19.28
C VAL A 202 -13.61 18.21 18.37
N LYS A 203 -14.22 17.49 17.42
CA LYS A 203 -15.44 17.99 16.79
C LYS A 203 -16.49 18.09 17.91
N PRO A 204 -17.13 19.25 18.15
CA PRO A 204 -18.22 19.31 19.10
C PRO A 204 -19.33 18.40 18.57
N SER A 205 -19.77 17.47 19.40
CA SER A 205 -21.02 16.74 19.21
C SER A 205 -22.14 17.79 19.10
N LYS A 206 -22.82 17.82 17.95
CA LYS A 206 -24.07 18.58 17.83
C LYS A 206 -25.10 17.89 18.73
N LEU A 207 -25.56 18.63 19.75
CA LEU A 207 -26.86 18.43 20.39
C LEU A 207 -27.97 18.64 19.36
#